data_AF-A0A6J1Q7B4-F1
#
_entry.id   AF-A0A6J1Q7B4-F1
#
_cell.length_a   1.000
_cell.length_b   1.000
_cell.length_c   1.000
_cell.angle_alpha   90.00
_cell.angle_beta   90.00
_cell.angle_gamma   90.00
#
_symmetry.space_group_name_H-M   'P 1'
#
loop_
_entity.id
_entity.type
_entity.pdbx_description
1 polymer ?
#
loop_
_entity_poly.entity_id
_entity_poly.type
_entity_poly.pdbx_seq_one_letter_code
_entity_poly.pdbx_strand_id
1 'polypeptide(L)' 'MASVPTSHNEVSQEFSVNKLIRVGYYELEKTIGKGNFAVVKMATHVVTKSKIICK' A
#
# COMPACT_ATOMS: atom_id res chain seq x y z
N MET A 1 -5.80 -15.82 -43.71
CA MET A 1 -6.60 -16.10 -42.51
C MET A 1 -5.95 -15.36 -41.35
N ALA A 2 -6.52 -14.24 -40.92
CA ALA A 2 -5.99 -13.44 -39.82
C ALA A 2 -6.46 -14.00 -38.47
N SER A 3 -5.61 -14.02 -37.44
CA SER A 3 -5.99 -13.89 -36.02
C SER A 3 -4.73 -13.72 -35.15
N VAL A 4 -4.32 -12.48 -34.88
CA VAL A 4 -4.38 -11.75 -33.59
C VAL A 4 -3.34 -12.20 -32.55
N PRO A 5 -2.33 -11.36 -32.21
CA PRO A 5 -1.58 -11.52 -30.98
C PRO A 5 -2.44 -11.06 -29.80
N THR A 6 -3.01 -11.98 -29.03
CA THR A 6 -3.79 -11.63 -27.85
C THR A 6 -2.86 -11.20 -26.72
N SER A 7 -2.59 -9.90 -26.65
CA SER A 7 -1.94 -9.23 -25.53
C SER A 7 -2.86 -9.29 -24.32
N HIS A 8 -2.71 -10.31 -23.49
CA HIS A 8 -3.26 -10.31 -22.14
C HIS A 8 -2.29 -9.53 -21.26
N ASN A 9 -2.51 -8.22 -21.18
CA ASN A 9 -1.93 -7.35 -20.16
C ASN A 9 -2.61 -7.70 -18.82
N GLU A 10 -2.11 -8.77 -18.18
CA GLU A 10 -2.46 -9.10 -16.80
C GLU A 10 -1.75 -8.10 -15.89
N VAL A 11 -2.39 -6.96 -15.66
CA VAL A 11 -2.08 -6.09 -14.53
C VAL A 11 -2.47 -6.87 -13.27
N SER A 12 -1.55 -7.72 -12.80
CA SER A 12 -1.63 -8.40 -11.51
C SER A 12 -1.48 -7.38 -10.40
N GLN A 13 -2.53 -6.58 -10.18
CA GLN A 13 -2.70 -5.84 -8.95
C GLN A 13 -3.29 -6.81 -7.92
N GLU A 14 -2.42 -7.65 -7.35
CA GLU A 14 -2.72 -8.38 -6.11
C GLU A 14 -2.88 -7.36 -4.97
N PHE A 15 -4.05 -6.77 -4.84
CA PHE A 15 -4.44 -6.15 -3.58
C PHE A 15 -4.90 -7.27 -2.64
N SER A 16 -3.92 -7.88 -1.96
CA SER A 16 -4.16 -8.83 -0.87
C SER A 16 -5.17 -8.23 0.12
N VAL A 17 -6.37 -8.80 0.11
CA VAL A 17 -7.49 -8.38 0.94
C VAL A 17 -7.09 -8.57 2.42
N ASN A 18 -7.30 -7.53 3.23
CA ASN A 18 -7.18 -7.54 4.71
C ASN A 18 -5.79 -7.43 5.36
N LYS A 19 -4.92 -6.57 4.84
CA LYS A 19 -3.87 -5.96 5.69
C LYS A 19 -4.25 -4.53 6.04
N LEU A 20 -5.20 -4.31 6.96
CA LEU A 20 -5.64 -3.02 7.53
C LEU A 20 -4.75 -1.82 7.08
N ILE A 21 -5.03 -1.29 5.89
CA ILE A 21 -4.20 -0.25 5.23
C ILE A 21 -4.51 1.12 5.84
N ARG A 22 -5.60 1.23 6.59
CA ARG A 22 -6.10 2.50 7.11
C ARG A 22 -6.51 2.39 8.57
N VAL A 23 -6.08 3.36 9.36
CA VAL A 23 -6.43 3.53 10.77
C VAL A 23 -7.01 4.93 10.93
N GLY A 24 -8.33 5.02 11.10
CA GLY A 24 -9.05 6.30 11.14
C GLY A 24 -8.81 7.15 9.89
N TYR A 25 -8.27 8.36 10.08
CA TYR A 25 -7.92 9.30 9.00
C TYR A 25 -6.52 9.10 8.41
N TYR A 26 -5.79 8.07 8.82
CA TYR A 26 -4.42 7.83 8.37
C TYR A 26 -4.33 6.57 7.53
N GLU A 27 -3.75 6.71 6.34
CA GLU A 27 -3.37 5.60 5.49
C GLU A 27 -1.93 5.18 5.79
N LEU A 28 -1.77 3.94 6.25
CA LEU A 28 -0.48 3.33 6.54
C LEU A 28 0.21 2.97 5.23
N GLU A 29 1.42 3.45 5.07
CA GLU A 29 2.30 3.09 3.96
C GLU A 29 3.26 1.95 4.38
N LYS A 30 4.39 1.85 3.67
CA LYS A 30 5.44 0.89 3.96
C LYS A 30 6.09 1.14 5.33
N THR A 31 6.60 0.05 5.89
CA THR A 31 7.52 0.09 7.03
C THR A 31 8.80 0.81 6.64
N ILE A 32 9.17 1.81 7.42
CA ILE A 32 10.42 2.57 7.26
C ILE A 32 11.51 2.11 8.22
N GLY A 33 11.14 1.45 9.32
CA GLY A 33 12.09 0.94 10.29
C GLY A 33 11.55 -0.29 10.99
N LYS A 34 12.43 -1.27 11.23
CA LYS A 34 12.14 -2.43 12.06
C LYS A 34 13.15 -2.42 13.19
N GLY A 35 12.67 -2.30 14.43
CA GLY A 35 13.47 -2.53 15.62
C GLY A 35 13.14 -3.89 16.23
N ASN A 36 13.85 -4.26 17.29
CA ASN A 36 13.59 -5.51 18.02
C ASN A 36 12.19 -5.53 18.70
N PHE A 37 11.63 -4.35 18.99
CA PHE A 37 10.40 -4.20 19.78
C PHE A 37 9.24 -3.51 19.06
N ALA A 38 9.50 -2.90 17.90
CA ALA A 38 8.49 -2.11 17.19
C ALA A 38 8.78 -2.02 15.70
N VAL A 39 7.74 -1.76 14.91
CA VAL A 39 7.81 -1.61 13.47
C VAL A 39 7.29 -0.23 13.11
N VAL A 40 8.22 0.64 12.75
CA VAL A 40 7.90 2.01 12.39
C VAL A 40 7.39 2.05 10.95
N LYS A 41 6.19 2.57 10.76
CA LYS A 41 5.56 2.78 9.45
C LYS A 41 5.36 4.26 9.19
N MET A 42 5.48 4.64 7.93
CA MET A 42 5.01 5.94 7.49
C MET A 42 3.49 5.88 7.33
N ALA A 43 2.80 6.97 7.66
CA ALA A 43 1.37 7.12 7.45
C ALA A 43 1.05 8.51 6.90
N THR A 44 0.00 8.61 6.11
CA THR A 44 -0.45 9.86 5.50
C THR A 44 -1.85 10.21 5.99
N HIS A 45 -2.01 11.43 6.52
CA HIS A 45 -3.33 11.94 6.88
C HIS A 45 -4.14 12.23 5.63
N VAL A 46 -5.31 11.63 5.52
CA VAL A 46 -6.10 11.64 4.28
C VAL A 46 -6.67 13.02 3.97
N VAL A 47 -7.00 13.80 5.00
CA VAL A 47 -7.62 15.13 4.84
C VAL A 47 -6.56 16.19 4.55
N THR A 48 -5.52 16.28 5.39
CA THR A 48 -4.51 17.34 5.30
C THR A 48 -3.32 16.96 4.42
N LYS A 49 -3.26 15.71 3.95
CA LYS A 49 -2.13 15.14 3.19
C LYS A 49 -0.79 15.18 3.94
N SER A 50 -0.82 15.41 5.25
CA SER A 50 0.37 15.48 6.08
C SER A 50 0.96 14.09 6.30
N LYS A 51 2.28 13.97 6.17
CA LYS A 51 3.01 12.72 6.38
C LYS A 51 3.54 12.63 7.81
N ILE A 52 3.28 11.51 8.46
CA ILE A 52 3.70 11.24 9.84
C ILE A 52 4.34 9.86 9.96
N ILE A 53 5.11 9.69 11.03
CA ILE A 53 5.76 8.42 11.35
C ILE A 53 5.08 7.82 12.59
N CYS A 54 4.65 6.56 12.51
CA CYS A 54 3.99 5.83 13.59
C CYS A 54 4.83 4.60 13.97
N LYS A 55 4.82 4.20 15.25
CA LYS A 55 5.56 3.02 15.76
C LYS A 55 4.74 1.74 15.81
#